data_AF-A0A536VV56-F1
#
_entry.id   AF-A0A536VV56-F1
#
_cell.length_a   1.000
_cell.length_b   1.000
_cell.length_c   1.000
_cell.angle_alpha   90.00
_cell.angle_beta   90.00
_cell.angle_gamma   90.00
#
_symmetry.space_group_name_H-M   'P 1'
#
loop_
_entity.id
_entity.type
_entity.pdbx_description
1 polymer ?
#
loop_
_entity_poly.entity_id
_entity_poly.type
_entity_poly.pdbx_seq_one_letter_code
_entity_poly.pdbx_strand_id
1 'polypeptide(L)'
;MFWIKLVFPAGVAVASLVAASRLSRPGAQLGPVSVALVAPVLAVWLLTAYVLLAAPPPERAELVMGRTWEYCLFSVPMLSVPVLVATLWAMQGLAPTRLALAGAAAGLLAGAIGALVYALHCTEMEAPFLGVWYVAGMLFPAAAGALLGPIVLRW
;
A
#
# COMPACT_ATOMS: atom_id res chain seq x y z
N MET A 1 -1.55 18.51 -6.85
CA MET A 1 -1.57 17.04 -7.02
C MET A 1 -0.28 16.37 -6.54
N PHE A 2 0.93 16.93 -6.77
CA PHE A 2 2.20 16.33 -6.32
C PHE A 2 2.22 15.90 -4.84
N TRP A 3 1.76 16.75 -3.93
CA TRP A 3 1.70 16.43 -2.49
C TRP A 3 0.79 15.25 -2.17
N ILE A 4 -0.34 15.08 -2.86
CA ILE A 4 -1.28 13.96 -2.63
C ILE A 4 -0.59 12.64 -2.96
N LYS A 5 0.21 12.61 -4.03
CA LYS A 5 0.98 11.44 -4.46
C LYS A 5 2.05 10.99 -3.47
N LEU A 6 2.53 11.89 -2.62
CA LEU A 6 3.48 11.60 -1.55
C LEU A 6 2.78 11.30 -0.22
N VAL A 7 1.83 12.17 0.16
CA VAL A 7 1.12 12.08 1.44
C VAL A 7 0.27 10.80 1.52
N PHE A 8 -0.34 10.38 0.41
CA PHE A 8 -1.11 9.14 0.38
C PHE A 8 -0.27 7.90 0.74
N PRO A 9 0.78 7.52 -0.04
CA PRO A 9 1.60 6.36 0.30
C PRO A 9 2.35 6.55 1.63
N ALA A 10 2.74 7.77 2.00
CA ALA A 10 3.34 8.04 3.31
C ALA A 10 2.38 7.76 4.47
N GLY A 11 1.11 8.18 4.35
CA GLY A 11 0.08 7.90 5.35
C GLY A 11 -0.17 6.40 5.51
N VAL A 12 -0.28 5.68 4.39
CA VAL A 12 -0.42 4.22 4.39
C VAL A 12 0.81 3.55 5.00
N ALA A 13 2.03 4.02 4.70
CA ALA A 13 3.26 3.49 5.27
C ALA A 13 3.30 3.66 6.79
N VAL A 14 2.99 4.85 7.30
CA VAL A 14 2.94 5.09 8.76
C VAL A 14 1.89 4.21 9.43
N ALA A 15 0.67 4.14 8.88
CA ALA A 15 -0.38 3.29 9.42
C ALA A 15 0.01 1.81 9.40
N SER A 16 0.66 1.34 8.32
CA SER A 16 1.14 -0.04 8.18
C SER A 16 2.28 -0.36 9.14
N LEU A 17 3.17 0.60 9.41
CA LEU A 17 4.24 0.43 10.40
C LEU A 17 3.67 0.28 11.82
N VAL A 18 2.67 1.09 12.16
CA VAL A 18 1.98 0.97 13.46
C VAL A 18 1.20 -0.35 13.53
N ALA A 19 0.59 -0.80 12.42
CA ALA A 19 -0.10 -2.09 12.35
C ALA A 19 0.87 -3.27 12.54
N ALA A 20 1.98 -3.27 11.80
CA ALA A 20 3.01 -4.29 11.87
C ALA A 20 3.62 -4.38 13.28
N SER A 21 4.00 -3.24 13.87
CA SER A 21 4.56 -3.20 15.24
C SER A 21 3.58 -3.69 16.32
N ARG A 22 2.28 -3.42 16.17
CA ARG A 22 1.25 -3.98 17.06
C ARG A 22 1.09 -5.49 16.85
N LEU A 23 0.96 -5.95 15.60
CA LEU A 23 0.76 -7.36 15.27
C LEU A 23 1.97 -8.24 15.60
N SER A 24 3.16 -7.64 15.73
CA SER A 24 4.34 -8.29 16.29
C SER A 24 4.22 -8.62 17.77
N ARG A 25 3.28 -8.04 18.53
CA ARG A 25 3.11 -8.33 19.96
C ARG A 25 1.96 -9.32 20.17
N PRO A 26 2.14 -10.34 21.02
CA PRO A 26 1.10 -11.33 21.28
C PRO A 26 -0.15 -10.68 21.88
N GLY A 27 -1.33 -11.04 21.37
CA GLY A 27 -2.63 -10.59 21.88
C GLY A 27 -3.01 -9.13 21.55
N ALA A 28 -2.16 -8.39 20.85
CA ALA A 28 -2.45 -7.02 20.46
C ALA A 28 -3.58 -6.94 19.42
N GLN A 29 -4.50 -5.99 19.62
CA GLN A 29 -5.56 -5.69 18.67
C GLN A 29 -5.17 -4.51 17.79
N LEU A 30 -5.56 -4.55 16.51
CA LEU A 30 -5.39 -3.44 15.56
C LEU A 30 -6.15 -2.19 16.04
N GLY A 31 -7.36 -2.35 16.59
CA GLY A 31 -8.16 -1.26 17.13
C GLY A 31 -8.28 -0.09 16.14
N PRO A 32 -7.99 1.17 16.56
CA PRO A 32 -8.11 2.35 15.69
C PRO A 32 -7.11 2.36 14.51
N VAL A 33 -6.08 1.52 14.54
CA VAL A 33 -5.11 1.43 13.43
C VAL A 33 -5.74 0.86 12.17
N SER A 34 -6.79 0.03 12.31
CA SER A 34 -7.57 -0.45 11.16
C SER A 34 -8.22 0.70 10.39
N VAL A 35 -8.74 1.70 11.10
CA VAL A 35 -9.30 2.92 10.49
C VAL A 35 -8.19 3.74 9.84
N ALA A 36 -7.03 3.87 10.48
CA ALA A 36 -5.88 4.59 9.91
C ALA A 36 -5.32 3.94 8.63
N LEU A 37 -5.48 2.63 8.45
CA LEU A 37 -5.12 1.92 7.22
C LEU A 37 -6.12 2.18 6.08
N VAL A 38 -7.41 2.21 6.40
CA VAL A 38 -8.49 2.30 5.41
C VAL A 38 -8.77 3.76 5.01
N ALA A 39 -8.62 4.71 5.93
CA ALA A 39 -8.96 6.11 5.72
C ALA A 39 -8.20 6.77 4.54
N PRO A 40 -6.87 6.59 4.38
CA PRO A 40 -6.15 7.16 3.23
C PRO A 40 -6.65 6.60 1.89
N VAL A 41 -6.95 5.30 1.84
CA VAL A 41 -7.44 4.62 0.63
C VAL A 41 -8.83 5.15 0.26
N LEU A 42 -9.73 5.24 1.25
CA LEU A 42 -11.07 5.81 1.03
C LEU A 42 -11.00 7.28 0.58
N ALA A 43 -10.12 8.09 1.16
CA ALA A 43 -9.96 9.48 0.77
C ALA A 43 -9.53 9.61 -0.71
N VAL A 44 -8.58 8.78 -1.16
CA VAL A 44 -8.14 8.79 -2.57
C VAL A 44 -9.24 8.25 -3.50
N TRP A 45 -10.01 7.26 -3.09
CA TRP A 45 -11.14 6.77 -3.89
C TRP A 45 -12.28 7.78 -4.02
N LEU A 46 -12.60 8.51 -2.95
CA LEU A 46 -13.57 9.61 -3.00
C LEU A 46 -13.09 10.72 -3.94
N LEU A 47 -11.80 11.07 -3.87
CA LEU A 47 -11.22 12.03 -4.79
C LEU A 47 -11.26 11.52 -6.25
N THR A 48 -10.95 10.25 -6.47
CA THR A 48 -11.05 9.58 -7.78
C THR A 48 -12.46 9.67 -8.35
N ALA A 49 -13.48 9.33 -7.54
CA ALA A 49 -14.88 9.41 -7.94
C ALA A 49 -15.29 10.86 -8.27
N TYR A 50 -14.88 11.83 -7.45
CA TYR A 50 -15.13 13.25 -7.72
C TYR A 50 -14.53 13.70 -9.05
N VAL A 51 -13.26 13.37 -9.33
CA VAL A 51 -12.60 13.72 -10.59
C VAL A 51 -13.27 13.05 -11.80
N LEU A 52 -13.61 11.76 -11.70
CA LEU A 52 -14.27 11.05 -12.81
C LEU A 52 -15.67 11.57 -13.10
N LEU A 53 -16.43 11.94 -12.06
CA LEU A 53 -17.77 12.52 -12.23
C LEU A 53 -17.71 13.92 -12.87
N ALA A 54 -16.69 14.70 -12.56
CA ALA A 54 -16.47 16.03 -13.14
C ALA A 54 -15.94 15.99 -14.59
N ALA A 55 -15.29 14.89 -15.00
CA ALA A 55 -14.68 14.75 -16.32
C ALA A 55 -15.69 14.34 -17.42
N PRO A 56 -15.51 14.81 -18.67
CA PRO A 56 -16.26 14.34 -19.84
C PRO A 56 -16.11 12.82 -20.03
N PRO A 57 -17.18 12.08 -20.42
CA PRO A 57 -17.14 10.64 -20.60
C PRO A 57 -15.96 10.08 -21.44
N PRO A 58 -15.55 10.69 -22.58
CA PRO A 58 -14.46 10.15 -23.38
C PRO A 58 -13.09 10.26 -22.70
N GLU A 59 -12.88 11.24 -21.82
CA GLU A 59 -11.59 11.50 -21.16
C GLU A 59 -11.38 10.66 -19.90
N ARG A 60 -12.46 10.10 -19.32
CA ARG A 60 -12.41 9.29 -18.09
C ARG A 60 -11.50 8.07 -18.20
N ALA A 61 -11.50 7.39 -19.35
CA ALA A 61 -10.68 6.20 -19.55
C ALA A 61 -9.19 6.55 -19.56
N GLU A 62 -8.84 7.70 -20.15
CA GLU A 62 -7.46 8.19 -20.22
C GLU A 62 -6.95 8.64 -18.84
N LEU A 63 -7.83 9.27 -18.04
CA LEU A 63 -7.54 9.64 -16.64
C LEU A 63 -7.27 8.44 -15.72
N VAL A 64 -7.93 7.30 -15.98
CA VAL A 64 -7.75 6.07 -15.19
C VAL A 64 -6.55 5.27 -15.66
N MET A 65 -6.40 5.06 -16.98
CA MET A 65 -5.29 4.26 -17.50
C MET A 65 -3.96 5.02 -17.40
N GLY A 66 -3.93 6.32 -17.65
CA GLY A 66 -2.68 7.05 -17.83
C GLY A 66 -1.79 6.41 -18.91
N ARG A 67 -0.57 6.94 -19.10
CA ARG A 67 0.37 6.38 -20.10
C ARG A 67 1.34 5.36 -19.54
N THR A 68 1.42 5.21 -18.21
CA THR A 68 2.49 4.47 -17.53
C THR A 68 1.99 3.45 -16.49
N TRP A 69 0.74 2.99 -16.61
CA TRP A 69 0.15 2.05 -15.64
C TRP A 69 0.92 0.74 -15.55
N GLU A 70 1.38 0.18 -16.68
CA GLU A 70 2.16 -1.06 -16.72
C GLU A 70 3.45 -0.91 -15.92
N TYR A 71 4.20 0.18 -16.17
CA TYR A 71 5.43 0.47 -15.44
C TYR A 71 5.19 0.63 -13.94
N CYS A 72 4.09 1.26 -13.53
CA CYS A 72 3.72 1.38 -12.12
C CYS A 72 3.48 0.01 -11.48
N LEU A 73 2.71 -0.84 -12.17
CA LEU A 73 2.30 -2.14 -11.66
C LEU A 73 3.47 -3.11 -11.49
N PHE A 74 4.52 -2.98 -12.29
CA PHE A 74 5.75 -3.76 -12.13
C PHE A 74 6.77 -3.12 -11.20
N SER A 75 6.97 -1.79 -11.28
CA SER A 75 7.99 -1.09 -10.51
C SER A 75 7.68 -1.07 -9.02
N VAL A 76 6.42 -0.85 -8.64
CA VAL A 76 6.05 -0.76 -7.22
C VAL A 76 6.31 -2.09 -6.49
N PRO A 77 5.81 -3.26 -6.93
CA PRO A 77 6.13 -4.53 -6.28
C PRO A 77 7.63 -4.83 -6.26
N MET A 78 8.36 -4.52 -7.34
CA MET A 78 9.80 -4.77 -7.42
C MET A 78 10.59 -3.92 -6.42
N LEU A 79 10.24 -2.64 -6.27
CA LEU A 79 10.81 -1.75 -5.26
C LEU A 79 10.39 -2.14 -3.82
N SER A 80 9.27 -2.85 -3.67
CA SER A 80 8.75 -3.30 -2.37
C SER A 80 9.52 -4.50 -1.81
N VAL A 81 10.12 -5.34 -2.68
CA VAL A 81 10.79 -6.59 -2.28
C VAL A 81 11.79 -6.42 -1.13
N PRO A 82 12.79 -5.52 -1.19
CA PRO A 82 13.77 -5.39 -0.10
C PRO A 82 13.13 -5.00 1.22
N VAL A 83 12.10 -4.14 1.18
CA VAL A 83 11.38 -3.70 2.37
C VAL A 83 10.52 -4.83 2.94
N LEU A 84 9.87 -5.63 2.10
CA LEU A 84 9.11 -6.82 2.52
C LEU A 84 10.01 -7.84 3.22
N VAL A 85 11.18 -8.14 2.64
CA VAL A 85 12.13 -9.09 3.23
C VAL A 85 12.64 -8.57 4.57
N ALA A 86 13.08 -7.31 4.63
CA ALA A 86 13.58 -6.70 5.86
C ALA A 86 12.52 -6.67 6.98
N THR A 87 11.27 -6.35 6.64
CA THR A 87 10.19 -6.28 7.63
C THR A 87 9.77 -7.65 8.13
N LEU A 88 9.61 -8.65 7.25
CA LEU A 88 9.34 -10.03 7.67
C LEU A 88 10.46 -10.58 8.55
N TRP A 89 11.72 -10.33 8.18
CA TRP A 89 12.88 -10.74 8.98
C TRP A 89 12.89 -10.10 10.38
N ALA A 90 12.61 -8.79 10.47
CA ALA A 90 12.49 -8.10 11.74
C ALA A 90 11.33 -8.63 12.62
N MET A 91 10.22 -9.03 11.99
CA MET A 91 9.04 -9.56 12.68
C MET A 91 9.21 -11.02 13.12
N GLN A 92 10.08 -11.77 12.45
CA GLN A 92 10.34 -13.18 12.79
C GLN A 92 10.73 -13.32 14.27
N GLY A 93 11.50 -12.38 14.82
CA GLY A 93 11.92 -12.35 16.23
C GLY A 93 10.84 -12.11 17.30
N LEU A 94 9.62 -11.71 16.92
CA LEU A 94 8.69 -11.03 17.86
C LEU A 94 7.51 -11.90 18.34
N ALA A 95 7.48 -13.19 18.00
CA ALA A 95 6.38 -14.12 18.34
C ALA A 95 4.96 -13.62 17.96
N PRO A 96 4.72 -13.20 16.69
CA PRO A 96 3.40 -12.79 16.23
C PRO A 96 2.39 -13.95 16.28
N THR A 97 1.21 -13.73 16.86
CA THR A 97 0.16 -14.77 16.95
C THR A 97 -0.76 -14.82 15.74
N ARG A 98 -0.85 -13.74 14.96
CA ARG A 98 -1.71 -13.61 13.77
C ARG A 98 -0.84 -13.50 12.51
N LEU A 99 -0.21 -14.60 12.12
CA LEU A 99 0.85 -14.65 11.10
C LEU A 99 0.43 -14.04 9.74
N ALA A 100 -0.76 -14.36 9.24
CA ALA A 100 -1.26 -13.82 7.97
C ALA A 100 -1.53 -12.31 8.02
N LEU A 101 -2.10 -11.81 9.12
CA LEU A 101 -2.34 -10.37 9.29
C LEU A 101 -1.03 -9.59 9.49
N ALA A 102 -0.10 -10.17 10.25
CA ALA A 102 1.25 -9.65 10.45
C ALA A 102 1.99 -9.53 9.11
N GLY A 103 1.93 -10.60 8.30
CA GLY A 103 2.47 -10.61 6.95
C GLY A 103 1.79 -9.61 6.01
N ALA A 104 0.46 -9.48 6.06
CA ALA A 104 -0.28 -8.50 5.28
C ALA A 104 0.12 -7.06 5.62
N ALA A 105 0.30 -6.75 6.91
CA ALA A 105 0.75 -5.43 7.36
C ALA A 105 2.20 -5.13 6.92
N ALA A 106 3.10 -6.13 6.99
CA ALA A 106 4.46 -6.01 6.47
C ALA A 106 4.47 -5.77 4.95
N GLY A 107 3.64 -6.51 4.22
CA GLY A 107 3.52 -6.35 2.76
C GLY A 107 2.88 -5.03 2.34
N LEU A 108 1.90 -4.54 3.09
CA LEU A 108 1.30 -3.23 2.85
C LEU A 108 2.30 -2.10 3.16
N LEU A 109 3.09 -2.22 4.22
CA LEU A 109 4.19 -1.31 4.53
C LEU A 109 5.22 -1.28 3.40
N ALA A 110 5.62 -2.45 2.91
CA ALA A 110 6.54 -2.59 1.80
C ALA A 110 6.00 -1.97 0.51
N GLY A 111 4.73 -2.27 0.17
CA GLY A 111 4.02 -1.69 -0.96
C GLY A 111 3.92 -0.16 -0.87
N ALA A 112 3.59 0.36 0.31
CA ALA A 112 3.46 1.79 0.54
C ALA A 112 4.80 2.52 0.38
N ILE A 113 5.90 1.93 0.88
CA ILE A 113 7.26 2.47 0.69
C ILE A 113 7.68 2.39 -0.78
N GLY A 114 7.43 1.27 -1.46
CA GLY A 114 7.69 1.11 -2.90
C GLY A 114 6.93 2.15 -3.74
N ALA A 115 5.66 2.40 -3.42
CA ALA A 115 4.85 3.42 -4.06
C ALA A 115 5.33 4.85 -3.76
N LEU A 116 5.85 5.11 -2.55
CA LEU A 116 6.48 6.38 -2.16
C LEU A 116 7.74 6.66 -3.00
N VAL A 117 8.60 5.65 -3.17
CA VAL A 117 9.81 5.75 -4.00
C VAL A 117 9.42 5.95 -5.47
N TYR A 118 8.46 5.17 -5.96
CA TYR A 118 7.94 5.31 -7.32
C TYR A 118 7.27 6.69 -7.53
N ALA A 119 6.65 7.27 -6.49
CA ALA A 119 6.05 8.59 -6.58
C ALA A 119 7.05 9.69 -6.94
N LEU A 120 8.32 9.55 -6.55
CA LEU A 120 9.39 10.49 -6.90
C LEU A 120 9.78 10.41 -8.38
N HIS A 121 9.62 9.24 -9.01
CA HIS A 121 9.96 9.02 -10.42
C HIS A 121 8.80 9.23 -11.38
N CYS A 122 7.57 8.93 -10.95
CA CYS A 122 6.43 8.93 -11.85
C CYS A 122 6.01 10.38 -12.22
N THR A 123 5.75 10.64 -13.51
CA THR A 123 5.32 11.96 -13.99
C THR A 123 3.81 12.13 -14.00
N GLU A 124 3.05 11.06 -13.81
CA GLU A 124 1.59 11.08 -13.76
C GLU A 124 1.09 11.69 -12.44
N MET A 125 0.11 12.58 -12.54
CA MET A 125 -0.45 13.35 -11.41
C MET A 125 -1.96 13.15 -11.20
N GLU A 126 -2.59 12.30 -12.02
CA GLU A 126 -4.04 12.11 -12.03
C GLU A 126 -4.53 11.34 -10.81
N ALA A 127 -5.51 11.88 -10.08
CA ALA A 127 -6.07 11.24 -8.90
C ALA A 127 -6.66 9.83 -9.19
N PRO A 128 -7.37 9.60 -10.32
CA PRO A 128 -7.87 8.26 -10.66
C PRO A 128 -6.75 7.23 -10.89
N PHE A 129 -5.62 7.65 -11.45
CA PHE A 129 -4.45 6.80 -11.61
C PHE A 129 -3.90 6.34 -10.26
N LEU A 130 -3.79 7.24 -9.29
CA LEU A 130 -3.37 6.90 -7.92
C LEU A 130 -4.37 5.95 -7.25
N GLY A 131 -5.67 6.24 -7.35
CA GLY A 131 -6.70 5.44 -6.67
C GLY A 131 -6.79 4.00 -7.17
N VAL A 132 -6.45 3.76 -8.43
CA VAL A 132 -6.49 2.42 -9.03
C VAL A 132 -5.12 1.74 -8.96
N TRP A 133 -4.09 2.35 -9.53
CA TRP A 133 -2.82 1.67 -9.77
C TRP A 133 -1.87 1.68 -8.58
N TYR A 134 -1.84 2.75 -7.78
CA TYR A 134 -1.03 2.73 -6.55
C TYR A 134 -1.62 1.77 -5.55
N VAL A 135 -2.94 1.77 -5.38
CA VAL A 135 -3.62 0.83 -4.49
C VAL A 135 -3.40 -0.61 -4.98
N ALA A 136 -3.58 -0.89 -6.27
CA ALA A 136 -3.29 -2.22 -6.84
C ALA A 136 -1.82 -2.63 -6.63
N GLY A 137 -0.87 -1.73 -6.90
CA GLY A 137 0.56 -1.96 -6.70
C GLY A 137 0.93 -2.23 -5.23
N MET A 138 0.25 -1.62 -4.27
CA MET A 138 0.42 -1.91 -2.83
C MET A 138 -0.24 -3.21 -2.39
N LEU A 139 -1.36 -3.60 -3.02
CA LEU A 139 -2.08 -4.83 -2.69
C LEU A 139 -1.30 -6.09 -3.07
N PHE A 140 -0.49 -6.05 -4.12
CA PHE A 140 0.39 -7.17 -4.50
C PHE A 140 1.34 -7.61 -3.38
N PRO A 141 2.24 -6.74 -2.86
CA PRO A 141 3.11 -7.10 -1.76
C PRO A 141 2.34 -7.36 -0.47
N ALA A 142 1.18 -6.71 -0.24
CA ALA A 142 0.32 -7.02 0.91
C ALA A 142 -0.22 -8.47 0.85
N ALA A 143 -0.71 -8.92 -0.31
CA ALA A 143 -1.17 -10.29 -0.51
C ALA A 143 0.00 -11.29 -0.42
N ALA A 144 1.15 -10.97 -1.04
CA ALA A 144 2.35 -11.79 -0.93
C ALA A 144 2.81 -11.92 0.53
N GLY A 145 2.83 -10.82 1.27
CA GLY A 145 3.12 -10.81 2.70
C GLY A 145 2.14 -11.64 3.51
N ALA A 146 0.84 -11.56 3.21
CA ALA A 146 -0.19 -12.36 3.88
C ALA A 146 -0.01 -13.88 3.68
N LEU A 147 0.43 -14.28 2.48
CA LEU A 147 0.70 -15.67 2.12
C LEU A 147 2.03 -16.17 2.70
N LEU A 148 3.07 -15.33 2.70
CA LEU A 148 4.39 -15.66 3.23
C LEU A 148 4.45 -15.59 4.76
N GLY A 149 3.63 -14.76 5.39
CA GLY A 149 3.60 -14.56 6.85
C GLY A 149 3.50 -15.88 7.63
N PRO A 150 2.51 -16.75 7.36
CA PRO A 150 2.41 -18.06 8.00
C PRO A 150 3.60 -19.01 7.78
N ILE A 151 4.38 -18.81 6.71
CA ILE A 151 5.51 -19.67 6.35
C ILE A 151 6.80 -19.18 7.02
N VAL A 152 7.02 -17.86 7.02
CA VAL A 152 8.26 -17.22 7.49
C VAL A 152 8.21 -16.87 8.98
N LEU A 153 7.03 -16.49 9.49
CA LEU A 153 6.85 -16.05 10.88
C LEU A 153 6.43 -17.18 11.82
N ARG A 154 6.20 -18.40 11.30
CA ARG A 154 5.99 -19.57 12.15
C ARG A 154 7.31 -19.91 12.85
N TRP A 155 7.25 -20.06 14.15
CA TRP A 155 8.31 -20.59 14.99
C TRP A 155 8.18 -22.10 15.09
#